data_AF-A0A1W9XCB8-F1
#
_entry.id   AF-A0A1W9XCB8-F1
#
_cell.length_a   1.000
_cell.length_b   1.000
_cell.length_c   1.000
_cell.angle_alpha   90.00
_cell.angle_beta   90.00
_cell.angle_gamma   90.00
#
_symmetry.space_group_name_H-M   'P 1'
#
loop_
_entity.id
_entity.type
_entity.pdbx_description
1 polymer ?
#
loop_
_entity_poly.entity_id
_entity_poly.type
_entity_poly.pdbx_seq_one_letter_code
_entity_poly.pdbx_strand_id
1 'polypeptide(L)' 'MTFLFCSPFIFCHNAFAYLDPGTGSYILQVTLAVLFGALFMIKTFWENVKTFFRALFSKKGK' A
#
# COMPACT_ATOMS: atom_id res chain seq x y z
N MET A 1 -18.49 -15.87 19.34
CA MET A 1 -17.41 -16.48 20.14
C MET A 1 -17.37 -17.97 19.83
N THR A 2 -16.86 -18.34 18.66
CA THR A 2 -16.73 -19.74 18.23
C THR A 2 -15.42 -19.87 17.46
N PHE A 3 -14.37 -20.16 18.21
CA PHE A 3 -13.11 -20.70 17.71
C PHE A 3 -13.37 -22.12 17.22
N LEU A 4 -13.41 -22.33 15.90
CA LEU A 4 -13.39 -23.66 15.29
C LEU A 4 -12.81 -23.52 13.87
N PHE A 5 -11.48 -23.39 13.81
CA PHE A 5 -10.70 -23.72 12.61
C PHE A 5 -9.56 -24.62 13.08
N CYS A 6 -9.89 -25.90 13.24
CA CYS A 6 -8.93 -26.97 13.44
C CYS A 6 -8.44 -27.44 12.07
N SER A 7 -7.11 -27.43 11.93
CA SER A 7 -6.30 -28.07 10.89
C SER A 7 -6.33 -27.43 9.50
N PRO A 8 -5.16 -26.91 9.06
CA PRO A 8 -4.38 -27.76 8.16
C PRO A 8 -2.88 -27.56 8.36
N PHE A 9 -2.19 -28.45 9.06
CA PHE A 9 -0.72 -28.41 9.04
C PHE A 9 -0.12 -29.80 9.17
N ILE A 10 -0.23 -30.57 8.08
CA ILE A 10 0.70 -31.67 7.82
C ILE A 10 1.28 -31.38 6.44
N PHE A 11 2.61 -31.40 6.36
CA PHE A 11 3.52 -31.08 5.24
C PHE A 11 4.12 -29.66 5.24
N CYS A 12 5.15 -29.47 6.06
CA CYS A 12 6.18 -28.47 5.83
C CYS A 12 7.22 -29.08 4.88
N HIS A 13 7.11 -28.76 3.59
CA HIS A 13 8.20 -28.93 2.62
C HIS A 13 9.00 -27.62 2.59
N ASN A 14 10.34 -27.72 2.57
CA ASN A 14 11.22 -26.55 2.52
C ASN A 14 11.05 -25.82 1.17
N ALA A 15 10.16 -24.81 1.13
CA ALA A 15 10.01 -23.93 -0.03
C ALA A 15 10.96 -22.73 0.10
N PHE A 16 12.12 -22.81 -0.54
CA PHE A 16 13.05 -21.69 -0.76
C PHE A 16 12.54 -20.74 -1.88
N ALA A 17 11.25 -20.41 -1.89
CA ALA A 17 10.66 -19.47 -2.83
C ALA A 17 9.84 -18.44 -2.04
N TYR A 18 10.28 -17.19 -2.11
CA TYR A 18 9.92 -15.99 -1.33
C TYR A 18 8.47 -15.48 -1.50
N LEU A 19 7.52 -16.38 -1.76
CA LEU A 19 6.11 -16.05 -1.91
C LEU A 19 5.31 -17.08 -1.11
N ASP A 20 5.37 -16.95 0.22
CA ASP A 20 4.36 -17.55 1.09
C ASP A 20 2.98 -17.12 0.56
N PRO A 21 1.99 -18.03 0.44
CA PRO A 21 0.69 -17.72 -0.16
C PRO A 21 -0.06 -16.57 0.55
N GLY A 22 0.30 -16.23 1.79
CA GLY A 22 -0.20 -15.04 2.49
C GLY A 22 0.52 -13.73 2.11
N THR A 23 1.76 -13.80 1.62
CA THR A 23 2.57 -12.61 1.24
C THR A 23 2.06 -11.97 -0.05
N GLY A 24 1.55 -12.77 -1.00
CA GLY A 24 0.94 -12.24 -2.23
C GLY A 24 -0.23 -11.28 -1.96
N SER A 25 -1.14 -11.67 -1.06
CA SER A 25 -2.26 -10.81 -0.63
C SER A 25 -1.78 -9.57 0.12
N TYR A 26 -0.72 -9.69 0.93
CA TYR A 26 -0.16 -8.55 1.67
C TYR A 26 0.42 -7.48 0.74
N ILE A 27 1.15 -7.88 -0.31
CA ILE A 27 1.69 -6.95 -1.31
C ILE A 27 0.55 -6.18 -2.00
N LEU A 28 -0.52 -6.88 -2.40
CA LEU A 28 -1.68 -6.22 -3.00
C LEU A 28 -2.37 -5.28 -2.01
N GLN A 29 -2.54 -5.71 -0.76
CA GLN A 29 -3.16 -4.90 0.29
C GLN A 29 -2.37 -3.60 0.56
N VAL A 30 -1.06 -3.68 0.71
CA VAL A 30 -0.20 -2.51 0.91
C VAL A 30 -0.21 -1.61 -0.33
N THR A 31 -0.16 -2.19 -1.53
CA THR A 31 -0.22 -1.42 -2.78
C THR A 31 -1.53 -0.63 -2.88
N LEU A 32 -2.66 -1.27 -2.59
CA LEU A 32 -3.97 -0.62 -2.58
C LEU A 32 -4.07 0.43 -1.48
N ALA A 33 -3.58 0.14 -0.27
CA ALA A 33 -3.57 1.09 0.84
C ALA A 33 -2.78 2.35 0.52
N VAL A 34 -1.58 2.20 -0.07
CA VAL A 34 -0.76 3.33 -0.52
C VAL A 34 -1.45 4.10 -1.64
N LEU A 35 -2.01 3.40 -2.64
CA LEU A 35 -2.70 4.03 -3.76
C LEU A 35 -3.88 4.88 -3.31
N PHE A 36 -4.81 4.29 -2.56
CA PHE A 36 -5.98 5.01 -2.05
C PHE A 36 -5.61 6.07 -1.01
N GLY A 37 -4.62 5.79 -0.15
CA GLY A 37 -4.10 6.76 0.82
C GLY A 37 -3.51 8.00 0.14
N ALA A 38 -2.70 7.81 -0.91
CA ALA A 38 -2.12 8.90 -1.68
C ALA A 38 -3.20 9.70 -2.42
N LEU A 39 -4.16 9.05 -3.07
CA LEU A 39 -5.29 9.71 -3.73
C LEU A 39 -6.12 10.55 -2.75
N PHE A 40 -6.42 9.99 -1.57
CA PHE A 40 -7.14 10.70 -0.52
C PHE A 40 -6.36 11.90 0.00
N MET A 41 -5.05 11.74 0.24
CA MET A 41 -4.18 12.82 0.66
C MET A 41 -4.14 13.95 -0.38
N ILE A 42 -3.96 13.63 -1.65
CA ILE A 42 -3.98 14.62 -2.75
C ILE A 42 -5.32 15.37 -2.78
N LYS A 43 -6.43 14.65 -2.64
CA LYS A 43 -7.77 15.24 -2.62
C LYS A 43 -7.95 16.19 -1.42
N THR A 44 -7.55 15.76 -0.22
CA THR A 44 -7.66 16.56 1.01
C THR A 44 -6.78 17.81 0.97
N PHE A 45 -5.57 17.68 0.41
CA PHE A 45 -4.58 18.78 0.37
C PHE A 45 -4.51 19.48 -0.99
N TRP A 46 -5.54 19.39 -1.83
CA TRP A 46 -5.52 19.90 -3.21
C TRP A 46 -5.04 21.36 -3.33
N GLU A 47 -5.47 22.24 -2.42
CA GLU A 47 -5.02 23.65 -2.38
C GLU A 47 -3.52 23.80 -2.07
N ASN A 48 -3.01 23.00 -1.14
CA ASN A 48 -1.58 22.98 -0.79
C ASN A 48 -0.75 22.39 -1.93
N VAL A 49 -1.24 21.32 -2.58
CA VAL A 49 -0.62 20.73 -3.77
C VAL A 49 -0.53 21.76 -4.88
N LYS A 50 -1.63 22.45 -5.22
CA LYS A 50 -1.62 23.53 -6.23
C LYS A 50 -0.62 24.64 -5.87
N THR A 51 -0.57 25.05 -4.61
CA THR A 51 0.35 26.08 -4.14
C THR A 51 1.81 25.63 -4.23
N PHE A 52 2.11 24.40 -3.85
CA PHE A 52 3.43 23.79 -3.99
C PHE A 52 3.89 23.74 -5.45
N PHE A 53 3.03 23.26 -6.35
CA PHE A 53 3.34 23.25 -7.79
C PHE A 53 3.53 24.66 -8.35
N ARG A 54 2.66 25.62 -7.98
CA ARG A 54 2.85 27.04 -8.34
C ARG A 54 4.18 27.59 -7.87
N ALA A 55 4.59 27.29 -6.63
CA ALA A 55 5.88 27.72 -6.09
C ALA A 55 7.06 27.06 -6.84
N LEU A 56 6.95 25.79 -7.20
CA LEU A 56 7.96 25.05 -7.96
C LEU A 56 8.17 25.66 -9.35
N PHE A 57 7.09 26.02 -10.05
CA PHE A 57 7.15 26.65 -11.39
C PHE A 57 7.49 28.14 -11.34
N SER A 58 7.14 28.86 -10.28
CA SER A 58 7.43 30.29 -10.14
C SER A 58 8.91 30.59 -9.86
N LYS A 59 9.71 29.58 -9.47
CA LYS A 59 11.14 29.76 -9.17
C LYS A 59 12.04 29.81 -10.41
N LYS A 60 11.49 29.62 -11.62
CA LYS A 60 12.21 29.66 -12.91
C LYS A 60 11.96 30.97 -13.67
N GLY A 61 11.99 32.10 -12.98
CA GLY A 61 11.67 33.41 -13.57
C GLY A 61 12.41 34.62 -13.00
N LYS A 62 13.50 34.40 -12.24
CA LYS A 62 14.46 35.43 -11.86
C LYS A 62 15.87 34.89 -11.96
#